data_AF-A0A1W2AE61-F1
#
_entry.id   AF-A0A1W2AE61-F1
#
_cell.length_a   1.000
_cell.length_b   1.000
_cell.length_c   1.000
_cell.angle_alpha   90.00
_cell.angle_beta   90.00
_cell.angle_gamma   90.00
#
_symmetry.space_group_name_H-M   'P 1'
#
loop_
_entity.id
_entity.type
_entity.pdbx_description
1 polymer ?
#
loop_
_entity_poly.entity_id
_entity_poly.type
_entity_poly.pdbx_seq_one_letter_code
_entity_poly.pdbx_strand_id
1 'polypeptide(L)'
;MKAKFLPFIFTGLASFTFAQYSTPNTGVEWTLDDIAAASPETVTVSGNEYKLHENLIIETNDALLLNENLTLKIGSEVEIEVKGKFISDAGDEQITITAIDNETPYEGFWFYDESEGFFRNTLITHGGGIRVVTAKFEMYNCEMTHNIKSDGSSSGGAISFSKGSPVIKNSIFKFNVHPALSSGANTSVSALIEGNYFEGNNTSNNNRPQINMGPSGDADSIRIINNTVIGDRDLTMVGGISASSLVNVLNKIVIKGNIVKNNRYGITSMGNSTGVIADNVIEDNNSEGIPMNGGSGINLFSTNLIYVKNNQIRRNLWGVTMQGTAQANFGSDDDEDFNPGGNVFSENGNEGEVYALFNNTPNTVKALHNCWIEGQESTIEDVENVISHKNDDDTLGEVFFDPFECGVLMSINDLNKNSFKIYPNPARNSFFIESQEKGNVTVYDLSGKKVLSKNNLNGQNQINISLPKGIYLVEFDNQKSKTTKKLVVE
;
A
#
# COMPACT_ATOMS: atom_id res chain seq x y z
N MET A 1 9.53 -76.57 -31.05
CA MET A 1 9.37 -75.23 -30.45
C MET A 1 10.50 -74.36 -31.00
N LYS A 2 10.24 -73.48 -31.98
CA LYS A 2 11.25 -72.60 -32.59
C LYS A 2 11.18 -71.25 -31.89
N ALA A 3 12.22 -70.87 -31.15
CA ALA A 3 12.33 -69.53 -30.56
C ALA A 3 12.71 -68.52 -31.67
N LYS A 4 11.85 -67.53 -31.89
CA LYS A 4 12.15 -66.36 -32.73
C LYS A 4 12.81 -65.31 -31.83
N PHE A 5 14.04 -64.93 -32.14
CA PHE A 5 14.68 -63.74 -31.59
C PHE A 5 14.09 -62.50 -32.28
N LEU A 6 13.53 -61.58 -31.49
CA LEU A 6 13.07 -60.27 -31.91
C LEU A 6 14.15 -59.25 -31.49
N PRO A 7 14.75 -58.47 -32.40
CA PRO A 7 15.69 -57.43 -32.00
C PRO A 7 14.89 -56.25 -31.45
N PHE A 8 15.12 -55.92 -30.17
CA PHE A 8 14.65 -54.66 -29.60
C PHE A 8 15.46 -53.52 -30.20
N ILE A 9 14.79 -52.65 -30.97
CA ILE A 9 15.33 -51.37 -31.42
C ILE A 9 15.29 -50.43 -30.21
N PHE A 10 16.48 -50.05 -29.73
CA PHE A 10 16.65 -49.05 -28.69
C PHE A 10 16.44 -47.67 -29.34
N THR A 11 15.25 -47.10 -29.23
CA THR A 11 15.01 -45.69 -29.56
C THR A 11 15.67 -44.85 -28.48
N GLY A 12 16.81 -44.23 -28.81
CA GLY A 12 17.45 -43.26 -27.94
C GLY A 12 16.52 -42.08 -27.68
N LEU A 13 16.24 -41.81 -26.40
CA LEU A 13 15.73 -40.51 -25.99
C LEU A 13 16.81 -39.48 -26.32
N ALA A 14 16.52 -38.56 -27.23
CA ALA A 14 17.31 -37.34 -27.36
C ALA A 14 17.06 -36.52 -26.08
N SER A 15 18.05 -36.48 -25.19
CA SER A 15 18.09 -35.48 -24.13
C SER A 15 18.26 -34.12 -24.81
N PHE A 16 17.22 -33.30 -24.79
CA PHE A 16 17.37 -31.88 -25.10
C PHE A 16 18.18 -31.27 -23.96
N THR A 17 19.48 -31.08 -24.20
CA THR A 17 20.30 -30.23 -23.33
C THR A 17 19.99 -28.79 -23.72
N PHE A 18 19.29 -28.05 -22.87
CA PHE A 18 19.22 -26.61 -23.02
C PHE A 18 20.63 -26.04 -22.88
N ALA A 19 20.98 -25.08 -23.73
CA ALA A 19 22.26 -24.42 -23.62
C ALA A 19 22.25 -23.54 -22.36
N GLN A 20 23.31 -23.63 -21.57
CA GLN A 20 23.44 -22.95 -20.28
C GLN A 20 24.90 -22.58 -20.05
N TYR A 21 25.13 -21.40 -19.47
CA TYR A 21 26.41 -20.99 -18.93
C TYR A 21 26.32 -20.89 -17.41
N SER A 22 27.31 -21.43 -16.73
CA SER A 22 27.50 -21.27 -15.28
C SER A 22 28.77 -20.47 -15.04
N THR A 23 28.71 -19.47 -14.16
CA THR A 23 29.94 -18.82 -13.72
C THR A 23 30.86 -19.84 -13.03
N PRO A 24 32.20 -19.68 -13.06
CA PRO A 24 33.14 -20.72 -12.66
C PRO A 24 33.19 -21.07 -11.16
N ASN A 25 32.42 -20.37 -10.32
CA ASN A 25 32.37 -20.52 -8.87
C ASN A 25 33.71 -20.20 -8.18
N THR A 26 34.41 -19.17 -8.66
CA THR A 26 35.76 -18.78 -8.22
C THR A 26 35.77 -17.74 -7.11
N GLY A 27 34.62 -17.22 -6.71
CA GLY A 27 34.55 -16.18 -5.68
C GLY A 27 34.68 -14.77 -6.24
N VAL A 28 34.39 -14.56 -7.53
CA VAL A 28 34.65 -13.29 -8.21
C VAL A 28 33.34 -12.59 -8.61
N GLU A 29 33.44 -11.28 -8.78
CA GLU A 29 32.37 -10.45 -9.30
C GLU A 29 32.50 -10.39 -10.83
N TRP A 30 31.46 -10.84 -11.53
CA TRP A 30 31.35 -10.85 -12.99
C TRP A 30 30.55 -9.65 -13.45
N THR A 31 30.97 -9.05 -14.56
CA THR A 31 30.16 -8.16 -15.39
C THR A 31 29.61 -8.91 -16.61
N LEU A 32 28.69 -8.29 -17.35
CA LEU A 32 28.25 -8.86 -18.62
C LEU A 32 29.37 -8.89 -19.69
N ASP A 33 30.35 -7.97 -19.60
CA ASP A 33 31.54 -8.00 -20.46
C ASP A 33 32.43 -9.21 -20.16
N ASP A 34 32.60 -9.55 -18.88
CA ASP A 34 33.36 -10.75 -18.48
C ASP A 34 32.70 -12.03 -18.99
N ILE A 35 31.37 -12.12 -18.91
CA ILE A 35 30.61 -13.24 -19.44
C ILE A 35 30.71 -13.28 -20.97
N ALA A 36 30.56 -12.14 -21.66
CA ALA A 36 30.68 -12.08 -23.12
C ALA A 36 32.09 -12.46 -23.61
N ALA A 37 33.14 -12.15 -22.84
CA ALA A 37 34.51 -12.54 -23.15
C ALA A 37 34.75 -14.04 -22.89
N ALA A 38 34.17 -14.59 -21.83
CA ALA A 38 34.30 -16.01 -21.47
C ALA A 38 33.43 -16.94 -22.32
N SER A 39 32.26 -16.47 -22.75
CA SER A 39 31.25 -17.19 -23.52
C SER A 39 30.48 -16.24 -24.45
N PRO A 40 31.06 -15.94 -25.64
CA PRO A 40 30.45 -15.07 -26.64
C PRO A 40 29.14 -15.62 -27.23
N GLU A 41 28.88 -16.92 -27.09
CA GLU A 41 27.63 -17.58 -27.44
C GLU A 41 26.49 -17.27 -26.45
N THR A 42 26.80 -17.16 -25.16
CA THR A 42 25.82 -16.87 -24.12
C THR A 42 25.48 -15.38 -24.10
N VAL A 43 26.48 -14.49 -24.15
CA VAL A 43 26.26 -13.03 -24.13
C VAL A 43 26.93 -12.37 -25.34
N THR A 44 26.15 -11.61 -26.11
CA THR A 44 26.68 -10.71 -27.14
C THR A 44 26.50 -9.25 -26.74
N VAL A 45 27.49 -8.41 -27.02
CA VAL A 45 27.51 -6.99 -26.64
C VAL A 45 27.57 -6.08 -27.89
N SER A 46 26.84 -4.96 -27.85
CA SER A 46 26.88 -3.90 -28.85
C SER A 46 26.65 -2.54 -28.18
N GLY A 47 27.74 -1.84 -27.84
CA GLY A 47 27.64 -0.61 -27.05
C GLY A 47 27.20 -0.94 -25.62
N ASN A 48 26.12 -0.30 -25.16
CA ASN A 48 25.52 -0.57 -23.85
C ASN A 48 24.36 -1.59 -23.90
N GLU A 49 24.11 -2.21 -25.06
CA GLU A 49 23.12 -3.28 -25.22
C GLU A 49 23.81 -4.65 -25.15
N TYR A 50 23.32 -5.48 -24.24
CA TYR A 50 23.73 -6.87 -24.05
C TYR A 50 22.55 -7.77 -24.41
N LYS A 51 22.84 -8.88 -25.10
CA LYS A 51 21.84 -9.93 -25.37
C LYS A 51 22.28 -11.23 -24.73
N LEU A 52 21.44 -11.76 -23.85
CA LEU A 52 21.61 -13.07 -23.23
C LEU A 52 20.81 -14.11 -24.02
N HIS A 53 21.50 -15.09 -24.60
CA HIS A 53 20.91 -16.08 -25.52
C HIS A 53 20.67 -17.45 -24.89
N GLU A 54 21.31 -17.73 -23.75
CA GLU A 54 21.30 -19.02 -23.08
C GLU A 54 21.07 -18.82 -21.58
N ASN A 55 20.61 -19.86 -20.87
CA ASN A 55 20.40 -19.78 -19.42
C ASN A 55 21.70 -19.39 -18.72
N LEU A 56 21.58 -18.52 -17.71
CA LEU A 56 22.72 -18.03 -16.95
C LEU A 56 22.58 -18.45 -15.49
N ILE A 57 23.53 -19.25 -15.02
CA ILE A 57 23.64 -19.67 -13.62
C ILE A 57 24.78 -18.89 -12.97
N ILE A 58 24.47 -18.08 -11.97
CA ILE A 58 25.44 -17.40 -11.13
C ILE A 58 25.73 -18.31 -9.94
N GLU A 59 26.89 -18.96 -9.95
CA GLU A 59 27.26 -19.97 -8.96
C GLU A 59 27.47 -19.37 -7.56
N THR A 60 27.37 -20.23 -6.53
CA THR A 60 27.23 -19.85 -5.12
C THR A 60 28.24 -18.82 -4.61
N ASN A 61 29.50 -18.90 -5.04
CA ASN A 61 30.55 -17.98 -4.57
C ASN A 61 30.69 -16.73 -5.45
N ASP A 62 30.08 -16.70 -6.62
CA ASP A 62 30.22 -15.60 -7.58
C ASP A 62 29.11 -14.56 -7.42
N ALA A 63 29.33 -13.39 -8.01
CA ALA A 63 28.32 -12.34 -8.17
C ALA A 63 28.21 -11.94 -9.63
N LEU A 64 27.02 -11.54 -10.09
CA LEU A 64 26.82 -10.77 -11.32
C LEU A 64 26.47 -9.33 -10.97
N LEU A 65 27.25 -8.39 -11.50
CA LEU A 65 27.08 -6.96 -11.33
C LEU A 65 26.60 -6.32 -12.64
N LEU A 66 25.46 -5.66 -12.58
CA LEU A 66 25.05 -4.65 -13.55
C LEU A 66 25.26 -3.29 -12.87
N ASN A 67 26.41 -2.67 -13.12
CA ASN A 67 26.89 -1.49 -12.40
C ASN A 67 27.12 -0.26 -13.30
N GLU A 68 26.64 -0.32 -14.54
CA GLU A 68 26.70 0.75 -15.52
C GLU A 68 25.33 0.90 -16.20
N ASN A 69 25.09 2.05 -16.85
CA ASN A 69 23.90 2.29 -17.66
C ASN A 69 23.86 1.36 -18.89
N LEU A 70 23.18 0.24 -18.74
CA LEU A 70 23.07 -0.80 -19.76
C LEU A 70 21.63 -1.27 -19.99
N THR A 71 21.43 -1.88 -21.15
CA THR A 71 20.21 -2.64 -21.49
C THR A 71 20.57 -4.11 -21.64
N LEU A 72 20.08 -4.96 -20.74
CA LEU A 72 20.12 -6.42 -20.84
C LEU A 72 18.84 -6.92 -21.53
N LYS A 73 18.98 -7.44 -22.75
CA LYS A 73 17.92 -8.12 -23.49
C LYS A 73 18.07 -9.63 -23.34
N ILE A 74 17.01 -10.32 -22.95
CA ILE A 74 17.04 -11.75 -22.65
C ILE A 74 16.21 -12.51 -23.69
N GLY A 75 16.76 -13.61 -24.22
CA GLY A 75 16.07 -14.46 -25.19
C GLY A 75 14.82 -15.13 -24.62
N SER A 76 13.92 -15.56 -25.52
CA SER A 76 12.74 -16.36 -25.16
C SER A 76 13.17 -17.62 -24.41
N GLU A 77 12.40 -18.00 -23.37
CA GLU A 77 12.66 -19.19 -22.53
C GLU A 77 14.00 -19.19 -21.77
N VAL A 78 14.75 -18.08 -21.79
CA VAL A 78 16.01 -17.95 -21.05
C VAL A 78 15.75 -17.52 -19.61
N GLU A 79 16.32 -18.26 -18.65
CA GLU A 79 16.25 -17.98 -17.21
C GLU A 79 17.61 -17.54 -16.66
N ILE A 80 17.57 -16.59 -15.70
CA ILE A 80 18.72 -16.25 -14.87
C ILE A 80 18.54 -16.90 -13.49
N GLU A 81 19.38 -17.89 -13.20
CA GLU A 81 19.42 -18.63 -11.95
C GLU A 81 20.51 -18.07 -11.03
N VAL A 82 20.14 -17.56 -9.87
CA VAL A 82 21.04 -16.91 -8.91
C VAL A 82 21.26 -17.82 -7.70
N LYS A 83 22.42 -18.47 -7.62
CA LYS A 83 22.87 -19.20 -6.42
C LYS A 83 23.79 -18.34 -5.54
N GLY A 84 24.61 -17.51 -6.18
CA GLY A 84 25.46 -16.51 -5.54
C GLY A 84 24.74 -15.18 -5.36
N LYS A 85 25.27 -14.11 -5.97
CA LYS A 85 24.70 -12.76 -5.83
C LYS A 85 24.35 -12.13 -7.17
N PHE A 86 23.26 -11.37 -7.20
CA PHE A 86 22.92 -10.52 -8.33
C PHE A 86 22.69 -9.09 -7.83
N ILE A 87 23.42 -8.14 -8.40
CA ILE A 87 23.33 -6.72 -8.06
C ILE A 87 23.10 -5.93 -9.34
N SER A 88 21.97 -5.21 -9.40
CA SER A 88 21.66 -4.23 -10.44
C SER A 88 21.62 -2.84 -9.79
N ASP A 89 22.70 -2.08 -9.91
CA ASP A 89 22.86 -0.74 -9.34
C ASP A 89 23.89 0.08 -10.13
N ALA A 90 23.41 0.95 -11.02
CA ALA A 90 24.21 1.94 -11.75
C ALA A 90 24.15 3.34 -11.09
N GLY A 91 23.89 3.41 -9.78
CA GLY A 91 23.71 4.65 -9.05
C GLY A 91 22.46 5.40 -9.50
N ASP A 92 22.65 6.60 -10.06
CA ASP A 92 21.56 7.48 -10.52
C ASP A 92 21.07 7.14 -11.95
N GLU A 93 21.79 6.27 -12.67
CA GLU A 93 21.40 5.85 -14.02
C GLU A 93 20.49 4.62 -13.99
N GLN A 94 19.55 4.55 -14.94
CA GLN A 94 18.59 3.44 -15.01
C GLN A 94 19.15 2.27 -15.81
N ILE A 95 19.11 1.06 -15.24
CA ILE A 95 19.38 -0.19 -15.96
C ILE A 95 18.07 -0.71 -16.54
N THR A 96 18.09 -1.20 -17.78
CA THR A 96 16.91 -1.84 -18.41
C THR A 96 17.13 -3.33 -18.60
N ILE A 97 16.18 -4.15 -18.15
CA ILE A 97 16.11 -5.59 -18.38
C ILE A 97 14.81 -5.88 -19.14
N THR A 98 14.92 -6.45 -20.34
CA THR A 98 13.77 -6.70 -21.23
C THR A 98 13.97 -7.96 -22.06
N ALA A 99 12.95 -8.41 -22.80
CA ALA A 99 13.10 -9.45 -23.81
C ALA A 99 13.87 -8.96 -25.06
N ILE A 100 14.53 -9.87 -25.77
CA ILE A 100 15.08 -9.60 -27.13
C ILE A 100 13.94 -9.28 -28.10
N ASP A 101 12.84 -10.02 -27.99
CA ASP A 101 11.61 -9.82 -28.72
C ASP A 101 10.45 -9.77 -27.72
N ASN A 102 9.75 -8.64 -27.67
CA ASN A 102 8.71 -8.37 -26.67
C ASN A 102 7.48 -9.27 -26.81
N GLU A 103 7.29 -9.91 -27.97
CA GLU A 103 6.23 -10.91 -28.18
C GLU A 103 6.61 -12.30 -27.65
N THR A 104 7.89 -12.55 -27.39
CA THR A 104 8.42 -13.81 -26.86
C THR A 104 9.22 -13.57 -25.57
N PRO A 105 8.52 -13.43 -24.43
CA PRO A 105 9.13 -13.04 -23.17
C PRO A 105 10.14 -14.08 -22.66
N TYR A 106 11.12 -13.60 -21.89
CA TYR A 106 12.09 -14.46 -21.21
C TYR A 106 11.49 -15.14 -19.98
N GLU A 107 12.12 -16.24 -19.52
CA GLU A 107 11.60 -17.09 -18.44
C GLU A 107 11.50 -16.32 -17.11
N GLY A 108 12.56 -15.60 -16.74
CA GLY A 108 12.57 -14.77 -15.55
C GLY A 108 13.85 -14.93 -14.73
N PHE A 109 13.72 -14.70 -13.42
CA PHE A 109 14.80 -14.85 -12.45
C PHE A 109 14.42 -15.87 -11.37
N TRP A 110 15.36 -16.73 -11.01
CA TRP A 110 15.26 -17.63 -9.87
C TRP A 110 16.37 -17.34 -8.85
N PHE A 111 16.02 -16.73 -7.72
CA PHE A 111 16.91 -16.57 -6.59
C PHE A 111 16.80 -17.76 -5.63
N TYR A 112 17.86 -18.56 -5.52
CA TYR A 112 17.93 -19.73 -4.65
C TYR A 112 18.08 -19.36 -3.17
N ASP A 113 17.93 -20.33 -2.28
CA ASP A 113 17.85 -20.11 -0.82
C ASP A 113 18.97 -19.24 -0.23
N GLU A 114 20.23 -19.57 -0.54
CA GLU A 114 21.39 -18.88 0.04
C GLU A 114 21.83 -17.62 -0.74
N SER A 115 21.13 -17.32 -1.85
CA SER A 115 21.49 -16.24 -2.77
C SER A 115 21.22 -14.85 -2.19
N GLU A 116 21.68 -13.82 -2.89
CA GLU A 116 21.42 -12.42 -2.56
C GLU A 116 20.95 -11.68 -3.82
N GLY A 117 19.85 -10.93 -3.69
CA GLY A 117 19.30 -10.11 -4.77
C GLY A 117 19.20 -8.66 -4.36
N PHE A 118 19.81 -7.78 -5.14
CA PHE A 118 19.75 -6.34 -4.95
C PHE A 118 19.43 -5.63 -6.26
N PHE A 119 18.35 -4.85 -6.26
CA PHE A 119 17.95 -4.03 -7.40
C PHE A 119 17.79 -2.57 -6.97
N ARG A 120 18.38 -1.66 -7.74
CA ARG A 120 18.17 -0.23 -7.63
C ARG A 120 18.02 0.39 -9.02
N ASN A 121 17.07 1.30 -9.17
CA ASN A 121 16.87 2.08 -10.39
C ASN A 121 16.84 1.18 -11.66
N THR A 122 16.11 0.07 -11.58
CA THR A 122 16.09 -0.94 -12.64
C THR A 122 14.68 -1.05 -13.21
N LEU A 123 14.54 -0.93 -14.53
CA LEU A 123 13.33 -1.27 -15.29
C LEU A 123 13.38 -2.74 -15.70
N ILE A 124 12.35 -3.51 -15.36
CA ILE A 124 12.21 -4.94 -15.68
C ILE A 124 10.88 -5.16 -16.38
N THR A 125 10.93 -5.60 -17.64
CA THR A 125 9.74 -5.67 -18.49
C THR A 125 9.75 -6.82 -19.48
N HIS A 126 8.57 -7.26 -19.95
CA HIS A 126 8.43 -8.35 -20.94
C HIS A 126 9.10 -9.68 -20.52
N GLY A 127 9.08 -10.01 -19.22
CA GLY A 127 9.58 -11.29 -18.69
C GLY A 127 8.52 -12.12 -17.97
N GLY A 128 8.98 -13.22 -17.35
CA GLY A 128 8.19 -14.10 -16.49
C GLY A 128 8.37 -13.91 -14.98
N GLY A 129 8.87 -12.74 -14.58
CA GLY A 129 8.94 -12.31 -13.18
C GLY A 129 10.13 -12.88 -12.39
N ILE A 130 10.11 -12.65 -11.08
CA ILE A 130 11.20 -12.96 -10.15
C ILE A 130 10.71 -13.90 -9.05
N ARG A 131 11.26 -15.11 -9.00
CA ARG A 131 11.07 -16.04 -7.88
C ARG A 131 12.15 -15.83 -6.84
N VAL A 132 11.74 -15.52 -5.61
CA VAL A 132 12.63 -15.21 -4.49
C VAL A 132 12.52 -16.30 -3.42
N VAL A 133 13.45 -17.25 -3.43
CA VAL A 133 13.56 -18.27 -2.38
C VAL A 133 14.39 -17.78 -1.20
N THR A 134 15.40 -16.94 -1.44
CA THR A 134 16.25 -16.34 -0.41
C THR A 134 15.51 -15.43 0.56
N ALA A 135 16.06 -15.27 1.75
CA ALA A 135 15.67 -14.24 2.70
C ALA A 135 16.35 -12.87 2.46
N LYS A 136 17.32 -12.78 1.53
CA LYS A 136 18.15 -11.60 1.26
C LYS A 136 17.77 -10.98 -0.08
N PHE A 137 16.68 -10.22 -0.09
CA PHE A 137 16.20 -9.57 -1.30
C PHE A 137 15.77 -8.14 -1.03
N GLU A 138 16.33 -7.19 -1.77
CA GLU A 138 16.00 -5.77 -1.67
C GLU A 138 15.82 -5.12 -3.05
N MET A 139 14.82 -4.25 -3.16
CA MET A 139 14.50 -3.51 -4.37
C MET A 139 14.15 -2.06 -4.04
N TYR A 140 14.79 -1.11 -4.71
CA TYR A 140 14.64 0.33 -4.49
C TYR A 140 14.49 1.10 -5.80
N ASN A 141 13.47 1.95 -5.91
CA ASN A 141 13.29 2.83 -7.08
C ASN A 141 13.24 2.06 -8.42
N CYS A 142 12.70 0.85 -8.43
CA CYS A 142 12.61 0.02 -9.64
C CYS A 142 11.25 0.14 -10.31
N GLU A 143 11.15 -0.30 -11.56
CA GLU A 143 9.87 -0.47 -12.26
C GLU A 143 9.76 -1.89 -12.80
N MET A 144 8.68 -2.59 -12.44
CA MET A 144 8.31 -3.88 -13.02
C MET A 144 7.00 -3.75 -13.78
N THR A 145 7.06 -3.80 -15.10
CA THR A 145 5.88 -3.56 -15.93
C THR A 145 5.77 -4.47 -17.13
N HIS A 146 4.54 -4.82 -17.53
CA HIS A 146 4.28 -5.66 -18.71
C HIS A 146 5.06 -6.99 -18.70
N ASN A 147 5.27 -7.58 -17.52
CA ASN A 147 5.75 -8.96 -17.44
C ASN A 147 4.57 -9.89 -17.71
N ILE A 148 4.53 -10.43 -18.94
CA ILE A 148 3.35 -11.09 -19.52
C ILE A 148 3.45 -12.61 -19.59
N LYS A 149 4.61 -13.21 -19.32
CA LYS A 149 4.76 -14.68 -19.35
C LYS A 149 4.09 -15.30 -18.14
N SER A 150 2.91 -15.89 -18.34
CA SER A 150 2.09 -16.45 -17.25
C SER A 150 2.70 -17.69 -16.60
N ASP A 151 3.56 -18.41 -17.32
CA ASP A 151 4.20 -19.66 -16.93
C ASP A 151 5.71 -19.52 -16.72
N GLY A 152 6.21 -18.30 -16.51
CA GLY A 152 7.62 -18.04 -16.26
C GLY A 152 8.10 -18.43 -14.85
N SER A 153 9.31 -17.99 -14.50
CA SER A 153 9.95 -18.27 -13.21
C SER A 153 9.04 -18.00 -12.02
N SER A 154 8.25 -16.92 -12.08
CA SER A 154 7.33 -16.52 -11.02
C SER A 154 5.86 -16.68 -11.43
N SER A 155 5.12 -17.53 -10.72
CA SER A 155 3.70 -17.83 -10.99
C SER A 155 2.73 -17.30 -9.93
N GLY A 156 3.25 -16.68 -8.86
CA GLY A 156 2.44 -16.08 -7.78
C GLY A 156 2.22 -14.57 -7.94
N GLY A 157 3.20 -13.88 -8.53
CA GLY A 157 3.24 -12.44 -8.74
C GLY A 157 4.37 -12.04 -9.70
N ALA A 158 4.53 -10.76 -10.03
CA ALA A 158 5.71 -10.25 -10.72
C ALA A 158 6.97 -10.50 -9.88
N ILE A 159 6.83 -10.45 -8.54
CA ILE A 159 7.77 -11.04 -7.59
C ILE A 159 7.02 -11.99 -6.64
N SER A 160 7.56 -13.20 -6.45
CA SER A 160 7.03 -14.19 -5.49
C SER A 160 8.06 -14.51 -4.41
N PHE A 161 7.74 -14.24 -3.15
CA PHE A 161 8.61 -14.46 -1.99
C PHE A 161 8.30 -15.78 -1.28
N SER A 162 9.35 -16.46 -0.81
CA SER A 162 9.21 -17.73 -0.07
C SER A 162 9.54 -17.62 1.41
N LYS A 163 10.38 -16.66 1.83
CA LYS A 163 10.76 -16.44 3.24
C LYS A 163 11.44 -15.10 3.47
N GLY A 164 11.74 -14.81 4.73
CA GLY A 164 12.54 -13.67 5.14
C GLY A 164 11.73 -12.38 5.23
N SER A 165 12.45 -11.26 5.22
CA SER A 165 11.89 -9.90 5.32
C SER A 165 12.31 -9.06 4.11
N PRO A 166 11.85 -9.41 2.89
CA PRO A 166 12.23 -8.69 1.69
C PRO A 166 11.80 -7.22 1.76
N VAL A 167 12.59 -6.34 1.15
CA VAL A 167 12.37 -4.90 1.16
C VAL A 167 12.06 -4.42 -0.26
N ILE A 168 10.88 -3.84 -0.45
CA ILE A 168 10.44 -3.23 -1.71
C ILE A 168 10.06 -1.78 -1.44
N LYS A 169 10.87 -0.83 -1.90
CA LYS A 169 10.65 0.60 -1.66
C LYS A 169 10.60 1.44 -2.92
N ASN A 170 9.74 2.44 -2.90
CA ASN A 170 9.68 3.52 -3.90
C ASN A 170 9.63 3.01 -5.36
N SER A 171 9.07 1.83 -5.57
CA SER A 171 9.08 1.13 -6.85
C SER A 171 7.70 1.16 -7.50
N ILE A 172 7.66 0.87 -8.79
CA ILE A 172 6.47 0.92 -9.63
C ILE A 172 6.17 -0.51 -10.13
N PHE A 173 4.91 -0.93 -10.04
CA PHE A 173 4.43 -2.20 -10.57
C PHE A 173 3.18 -1.95 -11.41
N LYS A 174 3.23 -2.24 -12.71
CA LYS A 174 2.06 -2.01 -13.59
C LYS A 174 1.84 -3.09 -14.62
N PHE A 175 0.58 -3.46 -14.84
CA PHE A 175 0.15 -4.27 -15.99
C PHE A 175 0.88 -5.63 -16.11
N ASN A 176 1.27 -6.21 -14.97
CA ASN A 176 1.86 -7.55 -14.94
C ASN A 176 0.75 -8.61 -15.00
N VAL A 177 1.04 -9.77 -15.62
CA VAL A 177 0.05 -10.85 -15.81
C VAL A 177 -0.47 -11.43 -14.50
N HIS A 178 0.39 -11.45 -13.49
CA HIS A 178 0.14 -11.88 -12.12
C HIS A 178 0.01 -10.67 -11.19
N PRO A 179 -0.41 -10.86 -9.91
CA PRO A 179 -0.24 -9.86 -8.85
C PRO A 179 1.14 -9.19 -8.89
N ALA A 180 1.30 -7.96 -8.40
CA ALA A 180 2.62 -7.36 -8.34
C ALA A 180 3.54 -8.14 -7.39
N LEU A 181 3.05 -8.41 -6.18
CA LEU A 181 3.80 -9.06 -5.11
C LEU A 181 2.99 -10.22 -4.56
N SER A 182 3.67 -11.32 -4.24
CA SER A 182 3.01 -12.45 -3.59
C SER A 182 3.92 -13.22 -2.61
N SER A 183 3.30 -13.96 -1.70
CA SER A 183 3.95 -15.05 -0.98
C SER A 183 2.98 -16.22 -0.76
N GLY A 184 3.54 -17.41 -0.50
CA GLY A 184 2.74 -18.62 -0.28
C GLY A 184 1.95 -18.57 1.02
N ALA A 185 0.71 -19.08 1.00
CA ALA A 185 -0.13 -19.16 2.19
C ALA A 185 0.44 -20.05 3.31
N ASN A 186 1.31 -20.99 2.96
CA ASN A 186 2.00 -21.93 3.84
C ASN A 186 3.46 -21.52 4.14
N THR A 187 3.86 -20.31 3.75
CA THR A 187 5.20 -19.77 3.99
C THR A 187 5.12 -18.53 4.87
N SER A 188 6.20 -18.20 5.59
CA SER A 188 6.26 -17.02 6.45
C SER A 188 7.15 -15.94 5.84
N VAL A 189 6.55 -14.81 5.47
CA VAL A 189 7.24 -13.68 4.84
C VAL A 189 6.81 -12.37 5.50
N SER A 190 7.74 -11.67 6.15
CA SER A 190 7.51 -10.37 6.81
C SER A 190 8.04 -9.21 5.95
N ALA A 191 7.45 -9.04 4.77
CA ALA A 191 7.90 -8.05 3.78
C ALA A 191 7.67 -6.60 4.24
N LEU A 192 8.61 -5.71 3.91
CA LEU A 192 8.43 -4.27 3.95
C LEU A 192 8.13 -3.75 2.53
N ILE A 193 6.92 -3.27 2.33
CA ILE A 193 6.40 -2.74 1.07
C ILE A 193 6.04 -1.28 1.33
N GLU A 194 6.95 -0.35 0.99
CA GLU A 194 6.84 1.06 1.37
C GLU A 194 6.97 2.04 0.20
N GLY A 195 6.05 3.00 0.09
CA GLY A 195 6.19 4.11 -0.87
C GLY A 195 6.05 3.71 -2.34
N ASN A 196 5.49 2.54 -2.63
CA ASN A 196 5.39 2.01 -3.99
C ASN A 196 4.08 2.44 -4.69
N TYR A 197 4.08 2.34 -6.01
CA TYR A 197 2.92 2.58 -6.86
C TYR A 197 2.53 1.29 -7.62
N PHE A 198 1.28 0.87 -7.49
CA PHE A 198 0.71 -0.32 -8.11
C PHE A 198 -0.48 0.05 -8.98
N GLU A 199 -0.51 -0.39 -10.24
CA GLU A 199 -1.62 -0.11 -11.16
C GLU A 199 -1.91 -1.28 -12.11
N GLY A 200 -3.16 -1.74 -12.15
CA GLY A 200 -3.63 -2.70 -13.15
C GLY A 200 -2.82 -4.02 -13.22
N ASN A 201 -2.20 -4.43 -12.12
CA ASN A 201 -1.53 -5.75 -12.05
C ASN A 201 -2.57 -6.87 -12.00
N ASN A 202 -2.13 -8.09 -12.27
CA ASN A 202 -2.97 -9.27 -12.42
C ASN A 202 -3.91 -9.18 -13.64
N THR A 203 -3.34 -8.88 -14.82
CA THR A 203 -4.11 -8.77 -16.08
C THR A 203 -4.75 -10.09 -16.52
N SER A 204 -4.31 -11.23 -15.97
CA SER A 204 -5.03 -12.50 -16.11
C SER A 204 -6.41 -12.51 -15.44
N ASN A 205 -6.76 -11.45 -14.69
CA ASN A 205 -8.02 -11.26 -13.99
C ASN A 205 -8.39 -12.48 -13.15
N ASN A 206 -7.42 -13.13 -12.51
CA ASN A 206 -7.73 -14.22 -11.58
C ASN A 206 -8.07 -13.63 -10.19
N ASN A 207 -8.73 -14.41 -9.33
CA ASN A 207 -9.15 -13.95 -8.00
C ASN A 207 -7.95 -13.82 -7.02
N ARG A 208 -7.09 -12.84 -7.27
CA ARG A 208 -5.94 -12.47 -6.43
C ARG A 208 -5.77 -10.95 -6.46
N PRO A 209 -5.42 -10.34 -5.32
CA PRO A 209 -5.19 -8.89 -5.26
C PRO A 209 -3.84 -8.50 -5.88
N GLN A 210 -3.62 -7.21 -6.08
CA GLN A 210 -2.36 -6.68 -6.58
C GLN A 210 -1.20 -6.94 -5.61
N ILE A 211 -1.44 -6.82 -4.30
CA ILE A 211 -0.51 -7.25 -3.24
C ILE A 211 -1.12 -8.46 -2.52
N ASN A 212 -0.55 -9.65 -2.72
CA ASN A 212 -1.12 -10.92 -2.28
C ASN A 212 -0.20 -11.68 -1.32
N MET A 213 -0.12 -11.21 -0.08
CA MET A 213 0.78 -11.77 0.92
C MET A 213 0.10 -12.86 1.75
N GLY A 214 0.81 -13.99 1.91
CA GLY A 214 0.56 -14.98 2.96
C GLY A 214 0.92 -14.45 4.35
N PRO A 215 1.07 -15.33 5.35
CA PRO A 215 1.31 -14.95 6.74
C PRO A 215 2.75 -14.45 7.00
N SER A 216 2.92 -13.58 7.98
CA SER A 216 4.25 -13.06 8.38
C SER A 216 5.12 -14.06 9.16
N GLY A 217 4.49 -14.98 9.90
CA GLY A 217 5.15 -15.78 10.94
C GLY A 217 5.45 -14.96 12.20
N ASP A 218 6.27 -15.55 13.08
CA ASP A 218 6.50 -15.01 14.42
C ASP A 218 7.55 -13.88 14.49
N ALA A 219 8.46 -13.87 13.52
CA ALA A 219 9.69 -13.06 13.56
C ALA A 219 9.44 -11.54 13.49
N ASP A 220 8.59 -11.10 12.55
CA ASP A 220 8.23 -9.70 12.35
C ASP A 220 6.83 -9.62 11.72
N SER A 221 6.44 -8.43 11.27
CA SER A 221 5.17 -8.10 10.65
C SER A 221 5.32 -7.86 9.15
N ILE A 222 4.25 -8.14 8.40
CA ILE A 222 4.09 -7.60 7.04
C ILE A 222 3.74 -6.13 7.18
N ARG A 223 4.53 -5.26 6.54
CA ARG A 223 4.39 -3.81 6.61
C ARG A 223 4.12 -3.25 5.23
N ILE A 224 2.88 -2.85 4.97
CA ILE A 224 2.42 -2.26 3.71
C ILE A 224 2.09 -0.79 4.00
N ILE A 225 3.05 0.09 3.70
CA ILE A 225 3.06 1.47 4.20
C ILE A 225 3.16 2.50 3.07
N ASN A 226 2.31 3.53 3.08
CA ASN A 226 2.39 4.68 2.18
C ASN A 226 2.41 4.32 0.69
N ASN A 227 1.76 3.22 0.28
CA ASN A 227 1.67 2.82 -1.11
C ASN A 227 0.43 3.39 -1.78
N THR A 228 0.47 3.52 -3.11
CA THR A 228 -0.72 3.80 -3.94
C THR A 228 -1.07 2.54 -4.73
N VAL A 229 -2.30 2.04 -4.59
CA VAL A 229 -2.81 0.82 -5.25
C VAL A 229 -4.08 1.16 -6.02
N ILE A 230 -3.96 1.20 -7.35
CA ILE A 230 -5.05 1.59 -8.25
C ILE A 230 -5.44 0.38 -9.11
N GLY A 231 -6.68 -0.07 -8.97
CA GLY A 231 -7.23 -1.13 -9.81
C GLY A 231 -7.58 -0.64 -11.20
N ASP A 232 -7.52 -1.55 -12.16
CA ASP A 232 -8.20 -1.40 -13.44
C ASP A 232 -9.65 -1.83 -13.24
N ARG A 233 -10.60 -0.94 -13.57
CA ARG A 233 -12.03 -1.19 -13.35
C ARG A 233 -12.59 -2.29 -14.27
N ASP A 234 -11.90 -2.62 -15.36
CA ASP A 234 -12.26 -3.72 -16.24
C ASP A 234 -11.83 -5.09 -15.67
N LEU A 235 -10.90 -5.10 -14.70
CA LEU A 235 -10.44 -6.31 -13.99
C LEU A 235 -11.30 -6.57 -12.74
N THR A 236 -12.44 -7.21 -12.95
CA THR A 236 -13.47 -7.44 -11.92
C THR A 236 -13.10 -8.46 -10.83
N MET A 237 -12.03 -9.24 -10.98
CA MET A 237 -11.61 -10.24 -9.98
C MET A 237 -10.43 -9.79 -9.10
N VAL A 238 -9.82 -8.64 -9.40
CA VAL A 238 -8.55 -8.20 -8.79
C VAL A 238 -8.79 -7.29 -7.59
N GLY A 239 -8.41 -7.74 -6.39
CA GLY A 239 -8.43 -6.92 -5.17
C GLY A 239 -7.23 -5.96 -5.04
N GLY A 240 -7.28 -5.05 -4.07
CA GLY A 240 -6.18 -4.14 -3.76
C GLY A 240 -5.06 -4.84 -2.98
N ILE A 241 -5.31 -5.06 -1.69
CA ILE A 241 -4.32 -5.59 -0.73
C ILE A 241 -4.90 -6.79 0.03
N SER A 242 -4.13 -7.88 0.12
CA SER A 242 -4.35 -8.96 1.07
C SER A 242 -3.08 -9.31 1.83
N ALA A 243 -3.21 -9.45 3.15
CA ALA A 243 -2.22 -10.05 4.04
C ALA A 243 -2.94 -11.02 4.98
N SER A 244 -2.90 -12.31 4.66
CA SER A 244 -3.82 -13.31 5.22
C SER A 244 -3.14 -14.61 5.63
N SER A 245 -3.61 -15.21 6.73
CA SER A 245 -3.23 -16.55 7.18
C SER A 245 -4.33 -17.57 6.82
N LEU A 246 -4.18 -18.29 5.72
CA LEU A 246 -5.17 -19.29 5.28
C LEU A 246 -4.98 -20.68 5.91
N VAL A 247 -3.81 -20.95 6.51
CA VAL A 247 -3.46 -22.25 7.12
C VAL A 247 -3.05 -22.12 8.58
N ASN A 248 -3.62 -21.12 9.28
CA ASN A 248 -3.47 -20.88 10.71
C ASN A 248 -2.03 -20.59 11.20
N VAL A 249 -1.19 -20.01 10.36
CA VAL A 249 0.14 -19.51 10.73
C VAL A 249 -0.01 -18.10 11.28
N LEU A 250 0.73 -17.73 12.33
CA LEU A 250 0.65 -16.39 12.89
C LEU A 250 0.94 -15.34 11.80
N ASN A 251 0.09 -14.33 11.75
CA ASN A 251 0.23 -13.21 10.83
C ASN A 251 0.10 -11.88 11.60
N LYS A 252 1.14 -11.07 11.54
CA LYS A 252 1.18 -9.73 12.13
C LYS A 252 1.20 -8.73 10.99
N ILE A 253 0.26 -7.80 10.96
CA ILE A 253 0.12 -6.83 9.86
C ILE A 253 0.20 -5.39 10.34
N VAL A 254 0.81 -4.55 9.51
CA VAL A 254 0.72 -3.09 9.59
C VAL A 254 0.41 -2.58 8.20
N ILE A 255 -0.84 -2.20 7.96
CA ILE A 255 -1.30 -1.64 6.68
C ILE A 255 -1.65 -0.17 6.93
N LYS A 256 -0.72 0.72 6.58
CA LYS A 256 -0.79 2.11 7.03
C LYS A 256 -0.56 3.14 5.92
N GLY A 257 -1.35 4.22 5.88
CA GLY A 257 -1.05 5.37 5.02
C GLY A 257 -1.22 5.10 3.52
N ASN A 258 -1.86 3.99 3.12
CA ASN A 258 -2.00 3.62 1.73
C ASN A 258 -3.22 4.30 1.08
N ILE A 259 -3.14 4.53 -0.22
CA ILE A 259 -4.28 4.89 -1.06
C ILE A 259 -4.68 3.64 -1.85
N VAL A 260 -5.89 3.12 -1.67
CA VAL A 260 -6.38 1.90 -2.31
C VAL A 260 -7.70 2.20 -3.02
N LYS A 261 -7.69 2.21 -4.35
CA LYS A 261 -8.87 2.60 -5.14
C LYS A 261 -9.12 1.78 -6.39
N ASN A 262 -10.38 1.75 -6.84
CA ASN A 262 -10.81 1.14 -8.11
C ASN A 262 -10.53 -0.37 -8.24
N ASN A 263 -10.29 -1.09 -7.15
CA ASN A 263 -10.13 -2.54 -7.17
C ASN A 263 -11.48 -3.25 -6.96
N ARG A 264 -11.49 -4.58 -7.04
CA ARG A 264 -12.64 -5.41 -6.63
C ARG A 264 -13.02 -5.20 -5.18
N TYR A 265 -12.02 -5.10 -4.30
CA TYR A 265 -12.12 -4.81 -2.87
C TYR A 265 -10.86 -4.06 -2.44
N GLY A 266 -10.92 -3.32 -1.33
CA GLY A 266 -9.80 -2.54 -0.82
C GLY A 266 -8.73 -3.40 -0.14
N ILE A 267 -8.93 -3.67 1.15
CA ILE A 267 -7.99 -4.40 2.03
C ILE A 267 -8.68 -5.65 2.59
N THR A 268 -7.99 -6.79 2.58
CA THR A 268 -8.45 -8.02 3.24
C THR A 268 -7.40 -8.58 4.19
N SER A 269 -7.83 -9.06 5.36
CA SER A 269 -7.03 -9.92 6.23
C SER A 269 -7.85 -11.05 6.80
N MET A 270 -7.28 -12.26 6.81
CA MET A 270 -8.00 -13.49 7.19
C MET A 270 -7.21 -14.39 8.14
N GLY A 271 -7.93 -15.21 8.90
CA GLY A 271 -7.38 -16.26 9.77
C GLY A 271 -6.56 -15.71 10.93
N ASN A 272 -5.52 -16.44 11.40
CA ASN A 272 -4.69 -16.11 12.56
C ASN A 272 -3.86 -14.81 12.40
N SER A 273 -4.55 -13.68 12.23
CA SER A 273 -4.04 -12.37 11.87
C SER A 273 -4.35 -11.37 12.97
N THR A 274 -3.35 -10.60 13.38
CA THR A 274 -3.44 -9.49 14.34
C THR A 274 -2.63 -8.29 13.82
N GLY A 275 -2.89 -7.08 14.32
CA GLY A 275 -2.14 -5.90 13.92
C GLY A 275 -2.98 -4.65 13.74
N VAL A 276 -2.58 -3.80 12.79
CA VAL A 276 -3.13 -2.46 12.62
C VAL A 276 -3.45 -2.16 11.16
N ILE A 277 -4.63 -1.58 10.91
CA ILE A 277 -5.00 -0.95 9.64
C ILE A 277 -5.30 0.52 9.94
N ALA A 278 -4.42 1.44 9.54
CA ALA A 278 -4.54 2.83 9.96
C ALA A 278 -4.20 3.87 8.90
N ASP A 279 -4.83 5.04 8.98
CA ASP A 279 -4.49 6.20 8.17
C ASP A 279 -4.58 5.95 6.63
N ASN A 280 -5.36 4.96 6.18
CA ASN A 280 -5.51 4.65 4.75
C ASN A 280 -6.66 5.44 4.11
N VAL A 281 -6.59 5.67 2.80
CA VAL A 281 -7.69 6.16 1.96
C VAL A 281 -8.14 5.01 1.07
N ILE A 282 -9.37 4.54 1.25
CA ILE A 282 -9.90 3.32 0.64
C ILE A 282 -11.20 3.64 -0.08
N GLU A 283 -11.13 3.84 -1.39
CA GLU A 283 -12.22 4.44 -2.15
C GLU A 283 -12.58 3.69 -3.44
N ASP A 284 -13.87 3.67 -3.79
CA ASP A 284 -14.33 3.19 -5.10
C ASP A 284 -13.92 1.74 -5.42
N ASN A 285 -13.71 0.89 -4.39
CA ASN A 285 -13.38 -0.52 -4.59
C ASN A 285 -14.67 -1.32 -4.80
N ASN A 286 -15.17 -1.25 -6.02
CA ASN A 286 -16.46 -1.80 -6.42
C ASN A 286 -16.47 -2.31 -7.88
N SER A 287 -15.31 -2.64 -8.45
CA SER A 287 -15.20 -2.97 -9.89
C SER A 287 -16.06 -4.16 -10.33
N GLU A 288 -16.24 -5.17 -9.47
CA GLU A 288 -17.11 -6.32 -9.76
C GLU A 288 -18.61 -6.00 -9.69
N GLY A 289 -19.01 -5.05 -8.83
CA GLY A 289 -20.40 -4.64 -8.65
C GLY A 289 -21.34 -5.68 -8.01
N ILE A 290 -20.83 -6.85 -7.60
CA ILE A 290 -21.63 -7.92 -6.97
C ILE A 290 -21.28 -8.01 -5.48
N PRO A 291 -22.15 -7.56 -4.55
CA PRO A 291 -21.82 -7.43 -3.12
C PRO A 291 -21.42 -8.74 -2.45
N MET A 292 -21.98 -9.88 -2.89
CA MET A 292 -21.67 -11.20 -2.33
C MET A 292 -20.31 -11.77 -2.77
N ASN A 293 -19.70 -11.17 -3.79
CA ASN A 293 -18.44 -11.64 -4.35
C ASN A 293 -17.25 -10.76 -3.93
N GLY A 294 -17.49 -9.55 -3.40
CA GLY A 294 -16.43 -8.62 -3.01
C GLY A 294 -16.95 -7.21 -2.74
N GLY A 295 -16.07 -6.22 -2.85
CA GLY A 295 -16.43 -4.81 -2.75
C GLY A 295 -16.32 -4.17 -1.36
N SER A 296 -15.79 -4.89 -0.36
CA SER A 296 -15.51 -4.25 0.93
C SER A 296 -14.31 -3.30 0.83
N GLY A 297 -14.40 -2.14 1.46
CA GLY A 297 -13.24 -1.29 1.73
C GLY A 297 -12.24 -2.05 2.60
N ILE A 298 -12.70 -2.58 3.72
CA ILE A 298 -11.94 -3.52 4.57
C ILE A 298 -12.77 -4.80 4.78
N ASN A 299 -12.16 -5.96 4.59
CA ASN A 299 -12.76 -7.25 4.94
C ASN A 299 -11.88 -7.99 5.95
N LEU A 300 -12.46 -8.33 7.11
CA LEU A 300 -11.82 -9.11 8.16
C LEU A 300 -12.56 -10.44 8.32
N PHE A 301 -11.86 -11.55 8.10
CA PHE A 301 -12.46 -12.89 8.18
C PHE A 301 -11.73 -13.75 9.21
N SER A 302 -12.40 -14.09 10.30
CA SER A 302 -11.82 -14.91 11.39
C SER A 302 -10.44 -14.43 11.88
N THR A 303 -10.23 -13.12 11.90
CA THR A 303 -9.03 -12.48 12.48
C THR A 303 -9.02 -12.55 13.99
N ASN A 304 -7.82 -12.55 14.58
CA ASN A 304 -7.66 -12.09 15.96
C ASN A 304 -7.84 -10.55 15.98
N LEU A 305 -7.58 -9.92 17.13
CA LEU A 305 -7.77 -8.48 17.30
C LEU A 305 -6.94 -7.66 16.28
N ILE A 306 -7.65 -6.89 15.45
CA ILE A 306 -7.10 -5.86 14.56
C ILE A 306 -7.54 -4.47 15.06
N TYR A 307 -6.58 -3.56 15.21
CA TYR A 307 -6.87 -2.15 15.49
C TYR A 307 -7.08 -1.38 14.20
N VAL A 308 -8.25 -0.77 14.04
CA VAL A 308 -8.63 -0.01 12.84
C VAL A 308 -8.85 1.45 13.23
N LYS A 309 -8.08 2.38 12.67
CA LYS A 309 -8.16 3.80 13.07
C LYS A 309 -7.78 4.78 11.98
N ASN A 310 -8.38 5.97 12.00
CA ASN A 310 -8.07 7.08 11.08
C ASN A 310 -8.18 6.74 9.58
N ASN A 311 -8.88 5.67 9.20
CA ASN A 311 -9.06 5.34 7.79
C ASN A 311 -10.20 6.16 7.20
N GLN A 312 -10.06 6.54 5.93
CA GLN A 312 -11.11 7.12 5.12
C GLN A 312 -11.63 6.04 4.17
N ILE A 313 -12.89 5.63 4.33
CA ILE A 313 -13.47 4.49 3.64
C ILE A 313 -14.72 4.98 2.90
N ARG A 314 -14.66 5.06 1.57
CA ARG A 314 -15.74 5.69 0.77
C ARG A 314 -16.14 4.94 -0.48
N ARG A 315 -17.43 4.98 -0.85
CA ARG A 315 -17.94 4.53 -2.15
C ARG A 315 -17.56 3.08 -2.53
N ASN A 316 -17.29 2.25 -1.54
CA ASN A 316 -17.12 0.80 -1.71
C ASN A 316 -18.51 0.13 -1.68
N LEU A 317 -18.65 -1.15 -2.07
CA LEU A 317 -19.94 -1.85 -1.91
C LEU A 317 -20.27 -2.08 -0.42
N TRP A 318 -19.23 -2.26 0.39
CA TRP A 318 -19.31 -2.31 1.85
C TRP A 318 -18.19 -1.45 2.44
N GLY A 319 -18.43 -0.77 3.55
CA GLY A 319 -17.39 -0.03 4.26
C GLY A 319 -16.38 -1.01 4.88
N VAL A 320 -16.76 -1.60 6.02
CA VAL A 320 -16.06 -2.74 6.61
C VAL A 320 -16.99 -3.94 6.76
N THR A 321 -16.51 -5.13 6.41
CA THR A 321 -17.17 -6.40 6.72
C THR A 321 -16.35 -7.18 7.75
N MET A 322 -17.01 -7.61 8.83
CA MET A 322 -16.45 -8.56 9.79
C MET A 322 -17.18 -9.89 9.64
N GLN A 323 -16.44 -10.97 9.46
CA GLN A 323 -17.01 -12.28 9.11
C GLN A 323 -16.37 -13.42 9.92
N GLY A 324 -17.11 -14.51 10.07
CA GLY A 324 -16.66 -15.69 10.82
C GLY A 324 -16.45 -15.33 12.29
N THR A 325 -15.23 -15.50 12.78
CA THR A 325 -14.86 -15.17 14.17
C THR A 325 -13.99 -13.92 14.29
N ALA A 326 -14.07 -13.01 13.31
CA ALA A 326 -13.22 -11.83 13.28
C ALA A 326 -13.37 -10.98 14.54
N GLN A 327 -12.26 -10.40 14.99
CA GLN A 327 -12.21 -9.46 16.10
C GLN A 327 -11.52 -8.18 15.63
N ALA A 328 -12.10 -7.05 16.00
CA ALA A 328 -11.53 -5.75 15.68
C ALA A 328 -11.93 -4.72 16.74
N ASN A 329 -11.08 -3.72 16.89
CA ASN A 329 -11.33 -2.55 17.69
C ASN A 329 -11.20 -1.34 16.76
N PHE A 330 -12.28 -0.58 16.62
CA PHE A 330 -12.38 0.65 15.84
C PHE A 330 -12.40 1.90 16.71
N GLY A 331 -12.28 1.76 18.04
CA GLY A 331 -12.29 2.88 18.98
C GLY A 331 -12.64 2.43 20.40
N SER A 332 -11.81 2.77 21.39
CA SER A 332 -11.99 2.46 22.79
C SER A 332 -11.21 3.44 23.68
N ASP A 333 -11.85 3.89 24.75
CA ASP A 333 -11.24 4.71 25.81
C ASP A 333 -10.62 3.88 26.94
N ASP A 334 -10.75 2.55 26.90
CA ASP A 334 -10.19 1.67 27.92
C ASP A 334 -8.67 1.56 27.77
N ASP A 335 -7.91 1.71 28.86
CA ASP A 335 -6.44 1.72 28.82
C ASP A 335 -5.83 0.42 28.26
N GLU A 336 -6.48 -0.73 28.44
CA GLU A 336 -5.96 -2.05 28.05
C GLU A 336 -6.02 -2.31 26.54
N ASP A 337 -7.00 -1.72 25.85
CA ASP A 337 -7.22 -1.85 24.42
C ASP A 337 -7.50 -0.49 23.75
N PHE A 338 -6.87 0.56 24.26
CA PHE A 338 -7.07 1.94 23.80
C PHE A 338 -6.93 2.06 22.27
N ASN A 339 -7.94 2.66 21.66
CA ASN A 339 -7.93 3.01 20.25
C ASN A 339 -8.64 4.37 20.06
N PRO A 340 -7.99 5.37 19.45
CA PRO A 340 -8.62 6.69 19.26
C PRO A 340 -9.77 6.71 18.24
N GLY A 341 -10.00 5.63 17.49
CA GLY A 341 -10.99 5.62 16.42
C GLY A 341 -10.63 6.53 15.27
N GLY A 342 -11.45 7.55 14.99
CA GLY A 342 -11.21 8.54 13.93
C GLY A 342 -11.39 8.03 12.51
N ASN A 343 -11.99 6.85 12.30
CA ASN A 343 -12.33 6.39 10.95
C ASN A 343 -13.48 7.22 10.38
N VAL A 344 -13.43 7.49 9.07
CA VAL A 344 -14.43 8.28 8.34
C VAL A 344 -15.06 7.41 7.26
N PHE A 345 -16.38 7.33 7.27
CA PHE A 345 -17.17 6.53 6.34
C PHE A 345 -18.08 7.43 5.50
N SER A 346 -18.20 7.12 4.22
CA SER A 346 -19.08 7.86 3.31
C SER A 346 -19.53 7.00 2.14
N GLU A 347 -20.84 6.95 1.87
CA GLU A 347 -21.39 6.37 0.63
C GLU A 347 -20.97 4.91 0.34
N ASN A 348 -20.54 4.14 1.35
CA ASN A 348 -20.29 2.72 1.14
C ASN A 348 -21.63 2.00 1.12
N GLY A 349 -21.99 1.39 0.01
CA GLY A 349 -23.35 0.89 -0.13
C GLY A 349 -23.57 -0.02 -1.31
N ASN A 350 -24.63 -0.80 -1.20
CA ASN A 350 -25.08 -1.72 -2.22
C ASN A 350 -26.60 -1.88 -2.13
N GLU A 351 -27.23 -2.24 -3.24
CA GLU A 351 -28.68 -2.47 -3.33
C GLU A 351 -29.56 -1.30 -2.87
N GLY A 352 -29.01 -0.08 -2.83
CA GLY A 352 -29.70 1.14 -2.38
C GLY A 352 -29.48 1.49 -0.90
N GLU A 353 -28.80 0.63 -0.14
CA GLU A 353 -28.54 0.78 1.28
C GLU A 353 -27.07 1.14 1.56
N VAL A 354 -26.82 1.82 2.68
CA VAL A 354 -25.48 2.22 3.12
C VAL A 354 -25.00 1.31 4.24
N TYR A 355 -23.81 0.75 4.10
CA TYR A 355 -23.17 -0.15 5.05
C TYR A 355 -21.79 0.37 5.43
N ALA A 356 -21.69 1.17 6.49
CA ALA A 356 -20.41 1.64 7.01
C ALA A 356 -19.65 0.50 7.71
N LEU A 357 -20.33 -0.25 8.59
CA LEU A 357 -19.80 -1.46 9.24
C LEU A 357 -20.87 -2.55 9.24
N PHE A 358 -20.51 -3.71 8.71
CA PHE A 358 -21.31 -4.93 8.75
C PHE A 358 -20.66 -5.94 9.69
N ASN A 359 -21.12 -6.00 10.95
CA ASN A 359 -20.63 -6.96 11.94
C ASN A 359 -21.37 -8.30 11.83
N ASN A 360 -20.97 -9.14 10.89
CA ASN A 360 -21.54 -10.48 10.71
C ASN A 360 -20.83 -11.54 11.58
N THR A 361 -20.61 -11.20 12.85
CA THR A 361 -19.95 -12.07 13.83
C THR A 361 -20.70 -12.02 15.16
N PRO A 362 -20.59 -13.05 16.02
CA PRO A 362 -21.15 -13.01 17.38
C PRO A 362 -20.30 -12.14 18.34
N ASN A 363 -19.19 -11.57 17.87
CA ASN A 363 -18.25 -10.84 18.72
C ASN A 363 -18.68 -9.38 18.86
N THR A 364 -18.61 -8.87 20.10
CA THR A 364 -18.73 -7.45 20.40
C THR A 364 -17.61 -6.65 19.74
N VAL A 365 -17.95 -5.45 19.26
CA VAL A 365 -17.00 -4.53 18.61
C VAL A 365 -17.03 -3.19 19.33
N LYS A 366 -15.86 -2.72 19.77
CA LYS A 366 -15.69 -1.34 20.27
C LYS A 366 -15.37 -0.43 19.09
N ALA A 367 -16.14 0.62 18.89
CA ALA A 367 -16.09 1.48 17.71
C ALA A 367 -16.37 2.96 18.03
N LEU A 368 -15.84 3.42 19.15
CA LEU A 368 -15.97 4.81 19.60
C LEU A 368 -15.22 5.80 18.69
N HIS A 369 -15.61 7.07 18.75
CA HIS A 369 -14.94 8.23 18.13
C HIS A 369 -14.79 8.15 16.61
N ASN A 370 -15.72 7.50 15.90
CA ASN A 370 -15.71 7.40 14.44
C ASN A 370 -16.72 8.36 13.80
N CYS A 371 -16.44 8.77 12.56
CA CYS A 371 -17.37 9.49 11.69
C CYS A 371 -18.07 8.50 10.77
N TRP A 372 -19.28 8.07 11.12
CA TRP A 372 -20.02 7.04 10.38
C TRP A 372 -20.67 7.54 9.10
N ILE A 373 -20.95 8.85 9.01
CA ILE A 373 -21.50 9.46 7.81
C ILE A 373 -20.85 10.84 7.62
N GLU A 374 -19.93 10.92 6.68
CA GLU A 374 -19.17 12.12 6.39
C GLU A 374 -20.05 13.28 5.89
N GLY A 375 -19.75 14.49 6.34
CA GLY A 375 -20.35 15.72 5.81
C GLY A 375 -21.72 16.07 6.41
N GLN A 376 -22.22 15.29 7.36
CA GLN A 376 -23.43 15.60 8.11
C GLN A 376 -23.21 15.52 9.63
N GLU A 377 -24.03 16.24 10.39
CA GLU A 377 -24.15 16.04 11.83
C GLU A 377 -25.13 14.88 12.04
N SER A 378 -24.65 13.77 12.58
CA SER A 378 -25.45 12.55 12.76
C SER A 378 -26.11 12.50 14.13
N THR A 379 -27.34 11.99 14.18
CA THR A 379 -27.97 11.49 15.40
C THR A 379 -27.58 10.04 15.67
N ILE A 380 -27.89 9.51 16.85
CA ILE A 380 -27.70 8.07 17.16
C ILE A 380 -28.45 7.20 16.15
N GLU A 381 -29.68 7.60 15.76
CA GLU A 381 -30.49 6.87 14.78
C GLU A 381 -29.84 6.85 13.39
N ASP A 382 -29.22 7.96 12.97
CA ASP A 382 -28.51 8.01 11.69
C ASP A 382 -27.30 7.05 11.69
N VAL A 383 -26.55 6.98 12.79
CA VAL A 383 -25.40 6.08 12.93
C VAL A 383 -25.83 4.62 12.99
N GLU A 384 -26.88 4.33 13.75
CA GLU A 384 -27.49 3.00 13.84
C GLU A 384 -27.86 2.45 12.45
N ASN A 385 -28.47 3.28 11.59
CA ASN A 385 -28.93 2.88 10.26
C ASN A 385 -27.80 2.49 9.28
N VAL A 386 -26.53 2.77 9.58
CA VAL A 386 -25.39 2.41 8.70
C VAL A 386 -24.49 1.35 9.31
N ILE A 387 -24.82 0.83 10.49
CA ILE A 387 -24.10 -0.23 11.19
C ILE A 387 -25.03 -1.43 11.31
N SER A 388 -24.62 -2.58 10.79
CA SER A 388 -25.37 -3.83 11.02
C SER A 388 -24.73 -4.64 12.15
N HIS A 389 -25.53 -4.97 13.17
CA HIS A 389 -25.07 -5.66 14.37
C HIS A 389 -26.22 -6.33 15.12
N LYS A 390 -26.05 -6.54 16.44
CA LYS A 390 -27.04 -7.17 17.32
C LYS A 390 -28.48 -6.63 17.20
N ASN A 391 -28.64 -5.34 16.92
CA ASN A 391 -29.98 -4.74 16.82
C ASN A 391 -30.74 -5.19 15.55
N ASP A 392 -30.03 -5.65 14.52
CA ASP A 392 -30.60 -6.22 13.30
C ASP A 392 -30.82 -7.74 13.42
N ASP A 393 -29.92 -8.43 14.13
CA ASP A 393 -29.98 -9.87 14.39
C ASP A 393 -29.40 -10.18 15.77
N ASP A 394 -30.25 -10.68 16.67
CA ASP A 394 -29.92 -11.00 18.07
C ASP A 394 -28.75 -12.01 18.24
N THR A 395 -28.36 -12.73 17.18
CA THR A 395 -27.23 -13.67 17.18
C THR A 395 -25.88 -12.98 16.96
N LEU A 396 -25.88 -11.73 16.51
CA LEU A 396 -24.68 -10.94 16.26
C LEU A 396 -24.20 -10.22 17.52
N GLY A 397 -22.93 -9.82 17.49
CA GLY A 397 -22.32 -9.04 18.55
C GLY A 397 -22.71 -7.56 18.49
N GLU A 398 -22.78 -6.93 19.65
CA GLU A 398 -23.09 -5.50 19.77
C GLU A 398 -21.91 -4.64 19.30
N VAL A 399 -22.20 -3.54 18.60
CA VAL A 399 -21.21 -2.53 18.21
C VAL A 399 -21.42 -1.32 19.11
N PHE A 400 -20.40 -0.96 19.89
CA PHE A 400 -20.40 0.22 20.75
C PHE A 400 -19.81 1.41 20.01
N PHE A 401 -20.65 2.34 19.56
CA PHE A 401 -20.25 3.45 18.70
C PHE A 401 -20.44 4.85 19.30
N ASP A 402 -20.99 4.98 20.51
CA ASP A 402 -21.21 6.26 21.21
C ASP A 402 -20.13 6.49 22.29
N PRO A 403 -19.35 7.59 22.24
CA PRO A 403 -19.47 8.74 21.34
C PRO A 403 -19.02 8.45 19.91
N PHE A 404 -19.62 9.14 18.94
CA PHE A 404 -19.17 9.21 17.56
C PHE A 404 -18.89 10.67 17.16
N GLU A 405 -17.97 10.86 16.22
CA GLU A 405 -17.49 12.18 15.80
C GLU A 405 -17.82 12.42 14.32
N CYS A 406 -19.00 12.97 14.00
CA CYS A 406 -19.33 13.44 12.64
C CYS A 406 -19.34 14.97 12.59
N GLY A 407 -18.40 15.56 11.86
CA GLY A 407 -18.33 17.01 11.68
C GLY A 407 -18.74 17.42 10.28
N VAL A 408 -19.71 18.32 10.15
CA VAL A 408 -19.89 19.10 8.93
C VAL A 408 -18.57 19.83 8.67
N LEU A 409 -17.92 19.57 7.53
CA LEU A 409 -16.87 20.46 7.04
C LEU A 409 -17.47 21.86 7.01
N MET A 410 -17.03 22.75 7.90
CA MET A 410 -17.49 24.14 7.88
C MET A 410 -17.30 24.66 6.46
N SER A 411 -18.42 24.92 5.78
CA SER A 411 -18.39 25.51 4.45
C SER A 411 -17.49 26.75 4.49
N ILE A 412 -16.78 27.05 3.39
CA ILE A 412 -15.95 28.26 3.27
C ILE A 412 -16.77 29.53 3.60
N ASN A 413 -18.10 29.47 3.48
CA ASN A 413 -19.02 30.51 3.91
C ASN A 413 -19.10 30.71 5.43
N ASP A 414 -18.93 29.66 6.25
CA ASP A 414 -18.95 29.76 7.71
C ASP A 414 -17.57 30.11 8.29
N LEU A 415 -16.47 29.75 7.62
CA LEU A 415 -15.13 30.31 7.90
C LEU A 415 -15.11 31.84 7.72
N ASN A 416 -15.86 32.37 6.76
CA ASN A 416 -16.02 33.82 6.58
C ASN A 416 -16.90 34.48 7.65
N LYS A 417 -17.87 33.76 8.24
CA LYS A 417 -18.69 34.27 9.36
C LYS A 417 -17.90 34.37 10.67
N ASN A 418 -16.93 33.49 10.89
CA ASN A 418 -16.07 33.48 12.08
C ASN A 418 -14.76 34.29 11.92
N SER A 419 -14.58 34.98 10.78
CA SER A 419 -13.42 35.81 10.53
C SER A 419 -13.66 37.28 10.91
N PHE A 420 -12.71 37.90 11.61
CA PHE A 420 -12.73 39.34 11.90
C PHE A 420 -11.72 40.09 11.01
N LYS A 421 -11.98 41.35 10.66
CA LYS A 421 -11.06 42.19 9.88
C LYS A 421 -10.25 43.10 10.80
N ILE A 422 -9.00 43.38 10.41
CA ILE A 422 -8.10 44.33 11.07
C ILE A 422 -7.68 45.38 10.03
N TYR A 423 -7.95 46.66 10.29
CA TYR A 423 -7.52 47.74 9.41
C TYR A 423 -7.42 49.10 10.12
N PRO A 424 -6.55 50.02 9.67
CA PRO A 424 -5.49 49.79 8.72
C PRO A 424 -4.43 48.85 9.32
N ASN A 425 -3.76 48.11 8.44
CA ASN A 425 -2.60 47.30 8.78
C ASN A 425 -1.58 47.49 7.65
N PRO A 426 -0.48 48.24 7.85
CA PRO A 426 0.07 48.67 9.15
C PRO A 426 -0.76 49.71 9.92
N ALA A 427 -0.71 49.64 11.25
CA ALA A 427 -1.36 50.55 12.19
C ALA A 427 -0.34 51.48 12.85
N ARG A 428 -0.74 52.71 13.19
CA ARG A 428 0.11 53.68 13.92
C ARG A 428 -0.32 53.82 15.38
N ASN A 429 -1.41 54.54 15.62
CA ASN A 429 -1.92 54.83 16.96
C ASN A 429 -3.17 54.02 17.31
N SER A 430 -3.86 53.48 16.30
CA SER A 430 -5.07 52.69 16.48
C SER A 430 -5.31 51.81 15.27
N PHE A 431 -6.09 50.75 15.47
CA PHE A 431 -6.64 49.94 14.40
C PHE A 431 -8.10 49.59 14.71
N PHE A 432 -8.86 49.24 13.69
CA PHE A 432 -10.23 48.75 13.80
C PHE A 432 -10.24 47.23 13.75
N ILE A 433 -11.09 46.66 14.61
CA ILE A 433 -11.52 45.27 14.52
C ILE A 433 -12.98 45.27 14.11
N GLU A 434 -13.31 44.55 13.05
CA GLU A 434 -14.68 44.35 12.61
C GLU A 434 -15.01 42.85 12.63
N SER A 435 -15.94 42.46 13.49
CA SER A 435 -16.42 41.08 13.62
C SER A 435 -17.94 41.03 13.46
N GLN A 436 -18.45 39.94 12.87
CA GLN A 436 -19.90 39.68 12.78
C GLN A 436 -20.47 39.13 14.10
N GLU A 437 -19.62 38.52 14.92
CA GLU A 437 -19.99 37.96 16.22
C GLU A 437 -19.36 38.74 17.38
N LYS A 438 -19.95 38.57 18.57
CA LYS A 438 -19.44 39.13 19.82
C LYS A 438 -18.28 38.27 20.35
N GLY A 439 -17.15 38.89 20.67
CA GLY A 439 -15.99 38.16 21.17
C GLY A 439 -14.98 39.03 21.92
N ASN A 440 -13.92 38.39 22.39
CA ASN A 440 -12.82 39.00 23.10
C ASN A 440 -11.62 39.10 22.18
N VAL A 441 -10.89 40.20 22.25
CA VAL A 441 -9.66 40.43 21.52
C VAL A 441 -8.49 40.42 22.48
N THR A 442 -7.44 39.69 22.12
CA THR A 442 -6.17 39.71 22.83
C THR A 442 -5.04 39.94 21.83
N VAL A 443 -4.13 40.85 22.15
CA VAL A 443 -2.94 41.12 21.34
C VAL A 443 -1.72 40.58 22.07
N TYR A 444 -0.89 39.84 21.36
CA TYR A 444 0.35 39.24 21.83
C TYR A 444 1.55 39.79 21.05
N ASP A 445 2.70 39.91 21.70
CA ASP A 445 3.98 40.06 21.00
C ASP A 445 4.49 38.70 20.49
N LEU A 446 5.60 38.69 19.75
CA LEU A 446 6.20 37.46 19.19
C LEU A 446 6.75 36.49 20.25
N SER A 447 6.90 36.91 21.51
CA SER A 447 7.26 36.02 22.61
C SER A 447 6.04 35.33 23.24
N GLY A 448 4.83 35.62 22.75
CA GLY A 448 3.57 35.12 23.32
C GLY A 448 3.08 35.92 24.53
N LYS A 449 3.75 37.03 24.87
CA LYS A 449 3.33 37.89 25.99
C LYS A 449 2.12 38.72 25.58
N LYS A 450 1.08 38.68 26.41
CA LYS A 450 -0.13 39.51 26.26
C LYS A 450 0.20 40.98 26.46
N VAL A 451 -0.02 41.81 25.43
CA VAL A 451 0.23 43.26 25.46
C VAL A 451 -1.05 44.10 25.52
N LEU A 452 -2.19 43.55 25.08
CA LEU A 452 -3.50 44.21 25.15
C LEU A 452 -4.62 43.17 25.24
N SER A 453 -5.72 43.49 25.92
CA SER A 453 -6.93 42.67 25.89
C SER A 453 -8.18 43.55 26.01
N LYS A 454 -9.21 43.22 25.24
CA LYS A 454 -10.53 43.88 25.22
C LYS A 454 -11.62 42.82 25.13
N ASN A 455 -12.62 42.94 25.98
CA ASN A 455 -13.68 41.94 26.06
C ASN A 455 -14.98 42.48 25.47
N ASN A 456 -15.87 41.56 25.07
CA ASN A 456 -17.23 41.86 24.65
C ASN A 456 -17.34 42.82 23.45
N LEU A 457 -16.39 42.76 22.51
CA LEU A 457 -16.44 43.53 21.26
C LEU A 457 -17.47 42.92 20.31
N ASN A 458 -18.22 43.76 19.60
CA ASN A 458 -19.19 43.34 18.59
C ASN A 458 -19.25 44.38 17.45
N GLY A 459 -19.35 43.96 16.20
CA GLY A 459 -19.32 44.86 15.05
C GLY A 459 -17.94 45.54 14.88
N GLN A 460 -17.95 46.80 14.44
CA GLN A 460 -16.73 47.59 14.25
C GLN A 460 -16.31 48.30 15.56
N ASN A 461 -15.09 48.06 16.02
CA ASN A 461 -14.53 48.60 17.26
C ASN A 461 -13.14 49.19 17.01
N GLN A 462 -12.90 50.42 17.48
CA GLN A 462 -11.58 51.03 17.43
C GLN A 462 -10.74 50.63 18.65
N ILE A 463 -9.52 50.16 18.40
CA ILE A 463 -8.54 49.78 19.41
C ILE A 463 -7.38 50.76 19.35
N ASN A 464 -7.24 51.59 20.38
CA ASN A 464 -6.10 52.49 20.53
C ASN A 464 -4.91 51.71 21.10
N ILE A 465 -3.74 51.88 20.50
CA ILE A 465 -2.51 51.19 20.85
C ILE A 465 -1.39 52.20 21.13
N SER A 466 -0.55 51.86 22.12
CA SER A 466 0.72 52.52 22.41
C SER A 466 1.81 51.44 22.44
N LEU A 467 1.97 50.75 21.32
CA LEU A 467 2.88 49.62 21.16
C LEU A 467 4.13 50.08 20.38
N PRO A 468 5.33 49.57 20.71
CA PRO A 468 6.51 49.76 19.89
C PRO A 468 6.30 49.33 18.43
N LYS A 469 7.10 49.86 17.50
CA LYS A 469 7.10 49.40 16.11
C LYS A 469 7.48 47.92 16.07
N GLY A 470 6.71 47.11 15.35
CA GLY A 470 6.91 45.67 15.33
C GLY A 470 5.72 44.87 14.83
N ILE A 471 5.86 43.54 14.87
CA ILE A 471 4.82 42.58 14.49
C ILE A 471 4.15 42.03 15.76
N TYR A 472 2.83 41.98 15.73
CA TYR A 472 1.97 41.48 16.80
C TYR A 472 0.97 40.46 16.26
N LEU A 473 0.49 39.59 17.15
CA LEU A 473 -0.59 38.64 16.87
C LEU A 473 -1.85 39.10 17.57
N VAL A 474 -2.94 39.28 16.83
CA VAL A 474 -4.26 39.64 17.36
C VAL A 474 -5.13 38.40 17.31
N GLU A 475 -5.52 37.91 18.47
CA GLU A 475 -6.43 36.80 18.66
C GLU A 475 -7.84 37.34 18.92
N PHE A 476 -8.85 36.76 18.27
CA PHE A 476 -10.26 36.97 18.54
C PHE A 476 -10.88 35.65 18.98
N ASP A 477 -11.56 35.67 20.12
CA ASP A 477 -12.18 34.51 20.78
C ASP A 477 -13.67 34.78 21.01
N ASN A 478 -14.55 34.02 20.36
CA ASN A 478 -16.00 34.11 20.49
C ASN A 478 -16.61 32.93 21.28
N GLN A 479 -15.82 32.24 22.12
CA GLN A 479 -16.20 31.02 22.87
C GLN A 479 -16.42 29.77 22.01
N LYS A 480 -16.76 29.92 20.73
CA LYS A 480 -16.91 28.81 19.76
C LYS A 480 -15.61 28.53 19.00
N SER A 481 -14.79 29.57 18.78
CA SER A 481 -13.60 29.51 17.95
C SER A 481 -12.58 30.58 18.36
N LYS A 482 -11.30 30.31 18.07
CA LYS A 482 -10.21 31.27 18.21
C LYS A 482 -9.56 31.52 16.86
N THR A 483 -9.51 32.77 16.44
CA THR A 483 -8.87 33.17 15.17
C THR A 483 -7.75 34.15 15.45
N THR A 484 -6.59 33.97 14.81
CA THR A 484 -5.43 34.87 14.97
C THR A 484 -5.07 35.55 13.65
N LYS A 485 -4.82 36.87 13.69
CA LYS A 485 -4.34 37.68 12.55
C LYS A 485 -3.11 38.50 12.92
N LYS A 486 -2.23 38.68 11.94
CA LYS A 486 -1.02 39.51 12.07
C LYS A 486 -1.36 40.99 12.05
N LEU A 487 -0.82 41.77 12.98
CA LEU A 487 -0.83 43.23 13.01
C LEU A 487 0.59 43.77 12.91
N VAL A 488 0.82 44.74 12.04
CA VAL A 488 2.08 45.48 11.89
C VAL A 488 1.88 46.86 12.49
N VAL A 489 2.76 47.28 13.41
CA VAL A 489 2.72 48.61 14.03
C VAL A 489 3.91 49.44 13.53
N GLU A 490 3.63 50.65 13.03
CA GLU A 490 4.59 51.60 12.42
C GLU A 490 4.75 52.93 13.16
#